data_AF-A0A838WYL0-F1
#
_entry.id   AF-A0A838WYL0-F1
#
_cell.length_a   1.000
_cell.length_b   1.000
_cell.length_c   1.000
_cell.angle_alpha   90.00
_cell.angle_beta   90.00
_cell.angle_gamma   90.00
#
_symmetry.space_group_name_H-M   'P 1'
#
loop_
_entity.id
_entity.type
_entity.pdbx_description
1 polymer ?
#
loop_
_entity_poly.entity_id
_entity_poly.type
_entity_poly.pdbx_seq_one_letter_code
_entity_poly.pdbx_strand_id
1 'polypeptide(L)'
;YNGGPYQLVIFHFLIGVACYLGREWELSFRLGMRPWICVAFSAPLAAATAVFLIYPIGQGSFSDGMPLGISGTFNFMIVFQAEHNILMHPFH
;
A
#
# COMPACT_ATOMS: atom_id res chain seq x y z
N TYR A 1 8.35 9.88 -19.91
CA TYR A 1 8.56 8.77 -20.86
C TYR A 1 8.57 7.42 -20.14
N ASN A 2 9.57 7.10 -19.31
CA ASN A 2 9.70 5.77 -18.67
C ASN A 2 9.05 5.61 -17.27
N GLY A 3 8.09 6.46 -16.89
CA GLY A 3 7.38 6.31 -15.61
C GLY A 3 8.21 6.50 -14.32
N GLY A 4 9.45 6.99 -14.38
CA GLY A 4 10.32 7.17 -13.20
C GLY A 4 9.72 7.89 -11.98
N PRO A 5 8.86 8.93 -12.13
CA PRO A 5 8.18 9.55 -11.00
C PRO A 5 7.31 8.59 -10.18
N TYR A 6 6.71 7.58 -10.82
CA TYR A 6 5.90 6.58 -10.12
C TYR A 6 6.73 5.83 -9.07
N GLN A 7 7.88 5.28 -9.49
CA GLN A 7 8.80 4.56 -8.60
C GLN A 7 9.32 5.44 -7.47
N LEU A 8 9.73 6.68 -7.79
CA LEU A 8 10.20 7.62 -6.78
C LEU A 8 9.12 7.86 -5.71
N VAL A 9 7.89 8.13 -6.13
CA VAL A 9 6.79 8.41 -5.21
C VAL A 9 6.46 7.19 -4.35
N ILE A 10 6.24 6.01 -4.95
CA ILE A 10 5.83 4.83 -4.17
C ILE A 10 6.91 4.40 -3.16
N PHE A 11 8.19 4.46 -3.51
CA PHE A 11 9.26 4.01 -2.61
C PHE A 11 9.44 4.98 -1.44
N HIS A 12 9.47 6.29 -1.70
CA HIS A 12 9.56 7.28 -0.63
C HIS A 12 8.30 7.28 0.24
N PHE A 13 7.12 7.09 -0.37
CA PHE A 13 5.86 6.98 0.35
C PHE A 13 5.86 5.78 1.31
N LEU A 14 6.22 4.58 0.85
CA LEU A 14 6.20 3.38 1.71
C LEU A 14 7.18 3.51 2.90
N ILE A 15 8.38 4.06 2.68
CA ILE A 15 9.32 4.37 3.76
C ILE A 15 8.72 5.41 4.71
N GLY A 16 8.15 6.48 4.18
CA GLY A 16 7.54 7.55 4.97
C GLY A 16 6.39 7.07 5.85
N VAL A 17 5.50 6.22 5.31
CA VAL A 17 4.35 5.69 6.06
C VAL A 17 4.79 4.64 7.09
N ALA A 18 5.81 3.82 6.79
CA ALA A 18 6.41 2.93 7.79
C ALA A 18 7.03 3.71 8.96
N CYS A 19 7.75 4.79 8.68
CA CYS A 19 8.25 5.70 9.72
C CYS A 19 7.10 6.40 10.48
N TYR A 20 6.01 6.76 9.80
CA TYR A 20 4.85 7.37 10.43
C TYR A 20 4.17 6.43 11.43
N LEU A 21 4.06 5.13 11.10
CA LEU A 21 3.61 4.10 12.05
C LEU A 21 4.49 4.09 13.30
N GLY A 22 5.81 4.10 13.13
CA GLY A 22 6.77 4.19 14.24
C GLY A 22 6.61 5.47 15.06
N ARG A 23 6.32 6.60 14.41
CA ARG A 23 6.06 7.88 15.07
C ARG A 23 4.79 7.84 15.93
N GLU A 24 3.72 7.19 15.49
CA GLU A 24 2.51 7.02 16.31
C GLU A 24 2.80 6.26 17.60
N TRP A 25 3.59 5.19 17.50
CA TRP A 25 4.06 4.45 18.66
C TRP A 25 4.94 5.33 19.58
N GLU A 26 5.94 6.02 19.02
CA GLU A 26 6.86 6.83 19.81
C GLU A 26 6.10 7.92 20.57
N LEU A 27 5.20 8.66 19.91
CA LEU A 27 4.43 9.70 20.58
C LEU A 27 3.53 9.12 21.68
N SER A 28 2.89 7.97 21.43
CA SER A 28 2.07 7.31 22.45
C SER A 28 2.90 6.97 23.69
N PHE A 29 4.13 6.49 23.50
CA PHE A 29 5.05 6.18 24.59
C PHE A 29 5.48 7.43 25.35
N ARG A 30 5.86 8.51 24.63
CA ARG A 30 6.27 9.78 25.24
C ARG A 30 5.16 10.42 26.09
N LEU A 31 3.90 10.21 25.72
CA LEU A 31 2.73 10.74 26.44
C LEU A 31 2.16 9.76 27.49
N GLY A 32 2.75 8.57 27.67
CA GLY A 32 2.23 7.56 28.59
C GLY A 32 0.87 6.98 28.17
N MET A 33 0.54 7.05 26.88
CA MET A 33 -0.68 6.49 26.30
C MET A 33 -0.52 4.98 26.05
N ARG A 34 -1.65 4.28 25.83
CA ARG A 34 -1.61 2.88 25.40
C ARG A 34 -1.16 2.77 23.93
N PRO A 35 -0.22 1.88 23.57
CA PRO A 35 0.49 1.90 22.28
C PRO A 35 -0.23 1.14 21.15
N TRP A 36 -1.55 1.29 20.99
CA TRP A 36 -2.32 0.48 20.03
C TRP A 36 -2.74 1.24 18.76
N ILE A 37 -2.49 2.55 18.68
CA ILE A 37 -2.82 3.36 17.49
C ILE A 37 -2.03 2.86 16.28
N CYS A 38 -0.71 2.68 16.45
CA CYS A 38 0.16 2.16 15.40
C CYS A 38 -0.23 0.75 14.93
N VAL A 39 -0.82 -0.07 15.81
CA VAL A 39 -1.31 -1.41 15.48
C VAL A 39 -2.53 -1.30 14.56
N ALA A 40 -3.47 -0.39 14.84
CA ALA A 40 -4.59 -0.13 13.94
C ALA A 40 -4.11 0.44 12.59
N PHE A 41 -3.13 1.35 12.61
CA PHE A 41 -2.53 1.93 11.41
C PHE A 41 -1.73 0.93 10.56
N SER A 42 -1.31 -0.20 11.14
CA SER A 42 -0.62 -1.25 10.39
C SER A 42 -1.50 -1.89 9.30
N ALA A 43 -2.83 -1.91 9.47
CA ALA A 43 -3.76 -2.46 8.48
C ALA A 43 -3.74 -1.71 7.14
N PRO A 44 -3.96 -0.37 7.08
CA PRO A 44 -3.85 0.37 5.82
C PRO A 44 -2.41 0.40 5.26
N LEU A 45 -1.37 0.37 6.11
CA LEU A 45 0.01 0.24 5.63
C LEU A 45 0.24 -1.10 4.92
N ALA A 46 -0.29 -2.20 5.47
CA ALA A 46 -0.22 -3.52 4.84
C ALA A 46 -0.95 -3.56 3.50
N ALA A 47 -2.17 -2.98 3.44
CA ALA A 47 -2.92 -2.86 2.19
C ALA A 47 -2.18 -2.05 1.12
N ALA A 48 -1.60 -0.90 1.50
CA ALA A 48 -0.80 -0.08 0.59
C ALA A 48 0.45 -0.84 0.08
N THR A 49 1.12 -1.57 0.98
CA THR A 49 2.30 -2.38 0.63
C THR A 49 1.92 -3.52 -0.33
N ALA A 50 0.74 -4.12 -0.16
CA ALA A 50 0.24 -5.17 -1.05
C ALA A 50 0.07 -4.67 -2.50
N VAL A 51 -0.61 -3.53 -2.71
CA VAL A 51 -0.93 -3.02 -4.05
C VAL A 51 0.22 -2.27 -4.74
N PHE A 52 1.15 -1.68 -3.99
CA PHE A 52 2.25 -0.89 -4.56
C PHE A 52 3.58 -1.66 -4.65
N LEU A 53 3.77 -2.73 -3.87
CA LEU A 53 5.04 -3.45 -3.82
C LEU A 53 4.86 -4.96 -4.05
N ILE A 54 4.05 -5.64 -3.24
CA ILE A 54 3.97 -7.12 -3.30
C ILE A 54 3.36 -7.59 -4.61
N TYR A 55 2.26 -6.99 -5.06
CA TYR A 55 1.63 -7.38 -6.31
C TYR A 55 2.55 -7.14 -7.53
N PRO A 56 3.18 -5.96 -7.70
CA PRO A 56 4.21 -5.76 -8.72
C PRO A 56 5.36 -6.76 -8.70
N ILE A 57 5.87 -7.13 -7.52
CA ILE A 57 6.93 -8.13 -7.40
C ILE A 57 6.42 -9.50 -7.87
N GLY A 58 5.20 -9.87 -7.49
CA GLY A 58 4.56 -11.12 -7.91
C GLY A 58 4.32 -11.21 -9.42
N GLN A 59 3.95 -10.09 -10.06
CA GLN A 59 3.78 -10.00 -11.52
C GLN A 59 5.11 -9.79 -12.27
N GLY A 60 6.19 -9.45 -11.56
CA GLY A 60 7.51 -9.18 -12.14
C GLY A 60 7.65 -7.79 -12.78
N SER A 61 6.70 -6.88 -12.58
CA SER A 61 6.72 -5.53 -13.14
C SER A 61 5.99 -4.49 -12.30
N PHE A 62 6.59 -3.28 -12.19
CA PHE A 62 5.93 -2.11 -11.60
C PHE A 62 4.90 -1.45 -12.52
N SER A 63 4.76 -1.89 -13.78
CA SER A 63 3.65 -1.47 -14.64
C SER A 63 2.30 -1.92 -14.13
N ASP A 64 2.26 -3.02 -13.38
CA ASP A 64 1.03 -3.68 -12.94
C ASP A 64 0.65 -3.26 -11.51
N GLY A 65 1.43 -2.36 -10.90
CA GLY A 65 1.07 -1.74 -9.63
C GLY A 65 -0.11 -0.78 -9.78
N MET A 66 -0.82 -0.54 -8.70
CA MET A 66 -1.97 0.37 -8.72
C MET A 66 -1.54 1.79 -9.15
N PRO A 67 -2.14 2.38 -10.21
CA PRO A 67 -1.79 3.73 -10.63
C PRO A 67 -2.23 4.79 -9.61
N LEU A 68 -1.48 5.89 -9.54
CA LEU A 68 -1.77 7.03 -8.67
C LEU A 68 -2.81 7.98 -9.30
N GLY A 69 -4.06 7.52 -9.36
CA GLY A 69 -5.17 8.33 -9.87
C GLY A 69 -6.50 7.59 -9.82
N ILE A 70 -7.60 8.35 -9.74
CA ILE A 70 -8.95 7.80 -9.52
C ILE A 70 -9.34 6.78 -10.59
N SER A 71 -9.23 7.14 -11.87
CA SER A 71 -9.54 6.24 -12.99
C SER A 71 -8.56 5.07 -13.08
N GLY A 72 -7.30 5.28 -12.72
CA GLY A 72 -6.28 4.24 -12.68
C GLY A 72 -6.56 3.18 -11.61
N THR A 73 -7.07 3.58 -10.46
CA THR A 73 -7.52 2.64 -9.42
C THR A 73 -8.67 1.76 -9.93
N PHE A 74 -9.66 2.33 -10.62
CA PHE A 74 -10.73 1.52 -11.22
C PHE A 74 -10.20 0.54 -12.27
N ASN A 75 -9.25 0.98 -13.11
CA ASN A 75 -8.61 0.10 -14.09
C ASN A 75 -7.89 -1.08 -13.41
N PHE A 76 -7.11 -0.81 -12.36
CA PHE A 76 -6.44 -1.84 -11.57
C PHE A 76 -7.45 -2.88 -11.04
N MET A 77 -8.55 -2.42 -10.44
CA MET A 77 -9.57 -3.34 -9.87
C MET A 77 -10.22 -4.24 -10.94
N ILE A 78 -10.53 -3.68 -12.12
CA ILE A 78 -11.16 -4.44 -13.21
C ILE A 78 -10.19 -5.50 -13.75
N VAL A 79 -8.93 -5.14 -13.97
CA VAL A 79 -7.89 -6.07 -14.44
C VAL A 79 -7.63 -7.14 -13.39
N PHE A 80 -7.53 -6.77 -12.12
CA PHE A 80 -7.31 -7.71 -11.02
C PHE A 80 -8.47 -8.71 -10.89
N GLN A 81 -9.72 -8.26 -11.07
CA GLN A 81 -10.86 -9.16 -11.12
C GLN A 81 -10.80 -10.11 -12.33
N ALA A 82 -10.36 -9.63 -13.49
CA ALA A 82 -10.25 -10.46 -14.68
C ALA A 82 -9.15 -11.54 -14.54
N GLU A 83 -8.03 -11.22 -13.91
CA GLU A 83 -6.89 -12.13 -13.76
C GLU A 83 -7.02 -13.07 -12.56
N HIS A 84 -7.60 -12.60 -11.45
CA HIS A 84 -7.60 -13.33 -10.17
C HIS A 84 -8.99 -13.68 -9.63
N ASN A 85 -10.07 -13.21 -10.27
CA ASN A 85 -11.45 -13.41 -9.81
C ASN A 85 -11.64 -13.08 -8.31
N ILE A 86 -11.12 -11.93 -7.88
CA ILE A 86 -11.01 -11.54 -6.48
C ILE A 86 -12.35 -11.53 -5.74
N LEU A 87 -13.47 -11.27 -6.42
CA LEU A 87 -14.81 -11.34 -5.82
C LEU A 87 -15.18 -12.73 -5.27
N MET A 88 -14.50 -13.79 -5.72
CA MET A 88 -14.70 -15.16 -5.25
C MET A 88 -13.67 -15.57 -4.19
N HIS A 89 -12.75 -14.68 -3.80
CA HIS A 89 -11.71 -14.97 -2.82
C HIS A 89 -12.15 -14.55 -1.40
N PRO A 90 -12.11 -15.43 -0.39
CA PRO A 90 -12.71 -15.18 0.94
C PRO A 90 -11.99 -14.13 1.80
N PHE A 91 -10.78 -13.70 1.41
CA PHE A 91 -10.08 -12.60 2.08
C PHE A 91 -10.40 -11.21 1.51
N HIS A 92 -11.07 -11.13 0.36
CA HIS A 92 -11.60 -9.89 -0.18
C HIS A 92 -13.02 -9.66 0.35
#